data_AF-A0A2A4T207-F1
#
_entry.id   AF-A0A2A4T207-F1
#
_cell.length_a   1.000
_cell.length_b   1.000
_cell.length_c   1.000
_cell.angle_alpha   90.00
_cell.angle_beta   90.00
_cell.angle_gamma   90.00
#
_symmetry.space_group_name_H-M   'P 1'
#
loop_
_entity.id
_entity.type
_entity.pdbx_description
1 polymer ?
#
loop_
_entity_poly.entity_id
_entity_poly.type
_entity_poly.pdbx_seq_one_letter_code
_entity_poly.pdbx_strand_id
1 'polypeptide(L)'
;MGDSWNKEKEKFGDIIKKYSVKDAWDIVDIFEKKIAEYSGSKYAVSVDNCTDALFLCLKYLNYTDEVIVPSRTYVSVPCTIINAGAKVKFKDIEWSGAYQLEPTPIYDGAVRFKRGMYNKGTYHCLSFHIRKHIPIGKGGMILTDSEDAYNWFKLARYEGRHMDTLYKDDTFDMVGWNMYLTPEQAAKGLELFEKLGDDNPDQESSGTCKDLSKFDIYEKANRGDEIISTPVPHEPKEEWLKK
;
A
#
# COMPACT_ATOMS: atom_id res chain seq x y z
N MET A 1 -1.60 -13.36 21.49
CA MET A 1 -2.60 -12.79 20.56
C MET A 1 -4.02 -12.76 21.13
N GLY A 2 -4.48 -13.76 21.91
CA GLY A 2 -5.85 -13.78 22.46
C GLY A 2 -6.25 -12.59 23.36
N ASP A 3 -5.33 -12.08 24.19
CA ASP A 3 -5.66 -11.02 25.16
C ASP A 3 -5.79 -9.61 24.55
N SER A 4 -5.13 -9.35 23.42
CA SER A 4 -5.18 -8.04 22.75
C SER A 4 -6.48 -7.89 21.95
N TRP A 5 -6.82 -8.91 21.16
CA TRP A 5 -8.02 -8.89 20.34
C TRP A 5 -9.28 -8.79 21.19
N ASN A 6 -9.35 -9.48 22.33
CA ASN A 6 -10.51 -9.42 23.22
C ASN A 6 -10.78 -8.02 23.79
N LYS A 7 -9.74 -7.21 24.05
CA LYS A 7 -9.90 -5.81 24.48
C LYS A 7 -10.35 -4.92 23.32
N GLU A 8 -9.79 -5.12 22.13
CA GLU A 8 -10.15 -4.35 20.93
C GLU A 8 -11.56 -4.68 20.41
N LYS A 9 -12.07 -5.90 20.67
CA LYS A 9 -13.45 -6.28 20.37
C LYS A 9 -14.49 -5.35 21.02
N GLU A 10 -14.22 -4.87 22.23
CA GLU A 10 -15.13 -3.96 22.93
C GLU A 10 -15.22 -2.61 22.20
N LYS A 11 -14.10 -2.13 21.66
CA LYS A 11 -14.00 -0.86 20.94
C LYS A 11 -14.70 -0.89 19.58
N PHE A 12 -14.66 -2.03 18.89
CA PHE A 12 -15.27 -2.22 17.56
C PHE A 12 -16.56 -3.05 17.60
N GLY A 13 -17.25 -3.09 18.75
CA GLY A 13 -18.38 -3.99 19.00
C GLY A 13 -19.51 -3.87 17.97
N ASP A 14 -19.80 -2.66 17.49
CA ASP A 14 -20.85 -2.44 16.48
C ASP A 14 -20.50 -3.02 15.12
N ILE A 15 -19.25 -2.85 14.67
CA ILE A 15 -18.76 -3.41 13.41
C ILE A 15 -18.69 -4.94 13.51
N ILE A 16 -18.18 -5.47 14.61
CA ILE A 16 -18.09 -6.92 14.85
C ILE A 16 -19.48 -7.56 14.76
N LYS A 17 -20.48 -6.96 15.40
CA LYS A 17 -21.87 -7.42 15.33
C LYS A 17 -22.44 -7.29 13.92
N LYS A 18 -22.25 -6.13 13.28
CA LYS A 18 -22.80 -5.82 11.94
C LYS A 18 -22.35 -6.83 10.88
N TYR A 19 -21.08 -7.22 10.88
CA TYR A 19 -20.55 -8.18 9.90
C TYR A 19 -20.47 -9.62 10.41
N SER A 20 -20.96 -9.89 11.62
CA SER A 20 -20.90 -11.24 12.22
C SER A 20 -19.48 -11.81 12.24
N VAL A 21 -18.50 -10.99 12.65
CA VAL A 21 -17.07 -11.33 12.63
C VAL A 21 -16.78 -12.54 13.53
N LYS A 22 -16.20 -13.59 12.94
CA LYS A 22 -15.93 -14.87 13.61
C LYS A 22 -14.64 -14.85 14.42
N ASP A 23 -13.59 -14.28 13.85
CA ASP A 23 -12.27 -14.17 14.47
C ASP A 23 -11.54 -12.89 14.02
N ALA A 24 -10.31 -12.71 14.49
CA ALA A 24 -9.53 -11.49 14.23
C ALA A 24 -9.14 -11.34 12.75
N TRP A 25 -8.98 -12.42 12.00
CA TRP A 25 -8.59 -12.35 10.60
C TRP A 25 -9.79 -12.24 9.66
N ASP A 26 -10.96 -12.73 10.10
CA ASP A 26 -12.23 -12.55 9.38
C ASP A 26 -12.56 -11.06 9.13
N ILE A 27 -12.29 -10.16 10.10
CA ILE A 27 -12.48 -8.71 9.89
C ILE A 27 -11.57 -8.14 8.79
N VAL A 28 -10.36 -8.70 8.61
CA VAL A 28 -9.43 -8.30 7.54
C VAL A 28 -9.99 -8.71 6.18
N ASP A 29 -10.47 -9.95 6.07
CA ASP A 29 -11.08 -10.46 4.83
C ASP A 29 -12.38 -9.72 4.48
N ILE A 30 -13.18 -9.35 5.48
CA ILE A 30 -14.38 -8.51 5.30
C ILE A 30 -13.98 -7.13 4.75
N PHE A 31 -12.98 -6.47 5.37
CA PHE A 31 -12.51 -5.17 4.89
C PHE A 31 -12.02 -5.25 3.44
N GLU A 32 -11.21 -6.26 3.11
CA GLU A 32 -10.74 -6.52 1.73
C GLU A 32 -11.90 -6.67 0.75
N LYS A 33 -12.88 -7.53 1.05
CA LYS A 33 -14.06 -7.75 0.19
C LYS A 33 -14.85 -6.46 -0.03
N LYS A 34 -15.08 -5.68 1.02
CA LYS A 34 -15.82 -4.42 0.94
C LYS A 34 -15.11 -3.39 0.05
N ILE A 35 -13.79 -3.28 0.15
CA ILE A 35 -13.02 -2.37 -0.71
C ILE A 35 -12.93 -2.88 -2.16
N ALA A 36 -12.80 -4.20 -2.37
CA ALA A 36 -12.83 -4.80 -3.71
C ALA A 36 -14.17 -4.47 -4.42
N GLU A 37 -15.29 -4.76 -3.77
CA GLU A 37 -16.65 -4.46 -4.25
C GLU A 37 -16.84 -2.96 -4.56
N TYR A 38 -16.40 -2.08 -3.65
CA TYR A 38 -16.52 -0.64 -3.82
C TYR A 38 -15.69 -0.11 -4.99
N SER A 39 -14.44 -0.55 -5.09
CA SER A 39 -13.49 -0.10 -6.10
C SER A 39 -13.79 -0.67 -7.49
N GLY A 40 -14.47 -1.82 -7.58
CA GLY A 40 -14.78 -2.52 -8.82
C GLY A 40 -13.73 -3.55 -9.24
N SER A 41 -12.84 -3.97 -8.34
CA SER A 41 -11.89 -5.07 -8.54
C SER A 41 -12.48 -6.40 -8.07
N LYS A 42 -11.98 -7.53 -8.59
CA LYS A 42 -12.39 -8.85 -8.07
C LYS A 42 -11.81 -9.15 -6.69
N TYR A 43 -10.56 -8.74 -6.45
CA TYR A 43 -9.81 -9.06 -5.25
C TYR A 43 -9.12 -7.83 -4.68
N ALA A 44 -8.93 -7.86 -3.37
CA ALA A 44 -8.16 -6.88 -2.64
C ALA A 44 -7.28 -7.56 -1.59
N VAL A 45 -6.05 -7.07 -1.43
CA VAL A 45 -5.10 -7.58 -0.44
C VAL A 45 -4.59 -6.41 0.38
N SER A 46 -5.03 -6.33 1.64
CA SER A 46 -4.57 -5.29 2.56
C SER A 46 -3.10 -5.47 2.95
N VAL A 47 -2.37 -4.38 3.10
CA VAL A 47 -0.97 -4.40 3.50
C VAL A 47 -0.69 -3.26 4.48
N ASP A 48 0.50 -3.27 5.06
CA ASP A 48 0.89 -2.34 6.11
C ASP A 48 0.90 -0.89 5.63
N ASN A 49 1.26 -0.63 4.36
CA ASN A 49 1.14 0.67 3.70
C ASN A 49 1.22 0.61 2.16
N CYS A 50 0.92 1.72 1.46
CA CYS A 50 0.96 1.76 -0.02
C CYS A 50 2.37 1.52 -0.60
N THR A 51 3.43 1.90 0.12
CA THR A 51 4.83 1.62 -0.29
C THR A 51 5.06 0.11 -0.36
N ASP A 52 4.57 -0.63 0.64
CA ASP A 52 4.64 -2.09 0.66
C ASP A 52 3.80 -2.71 -0.47
N ALA A 53 2.64 -2.11 -0.78
CA ALA A 53 1.81 -2.54 -1.91
C ALA A 53 2.58 -2.42 -3.23
N LEU A 54 3.18 -1.25 -3.50
CA LEU A 54 4.01 -1.03 -4.69
C LEU A 54 5.21 -1.99 -4.74
N PHE A 55 5.87 -2.19 -3.60
CA PHE A 55 7.02 -3.09 -3.48
C PHE A 55 6.65 -4.53 -3.82
N LEU A 56 5.58 -5.07 -3.20
CA LEU A 56 5.12 -6.43 -3.44
C LEU A 56 4.69 -6.63 -4.90
N CYS A 57 4.03 -5.64 -5.51
CA CYS A 57 3.69 -5.70 -6.93
C CYS A 57 4.93 -5.80 -7.84
N LEU A 58 5.99 -5.04 -7.55
CA LEU A 58 7.26 -5.13 -8.28
C LEU A 58 7.94 -6.50 -8.08
N LYS A 59 7.90 -7.04 -6.85
CA LYS A 59 8.45 -8.36 -6.53
C LYS A 59 7.68 -9.50 -7.20
N TYR A 60 6.35 -9.44 -7.22
CA TYR A 60 5.51 -10.41 -7.90
C TYR A 60 5.81 -10.46 -9.41
N LEU A 61 5.95 -9.28 -10.03
CA LEU A 61 6.32 -9.16 -11.44
C LEU A 61 7.79 -9.51 -11.72
N ASN A 62 8.62 -9.65 -10.68
CA ASN A 62 10.07 -9.74 -10.77
C ASN A 62 10.67 -8.67 -11.70
N TYR A 63 10.16 -7.43 -11.60
CA TYR A 63 10.54 -6.35 -12.50
C TYR A 63 11.76 -5.61 -11.96
N THR A 64 12.85 -5.62 -12.72
CA THR A 64 14.15 -5.01 -12.34
C THR A 64 14.67 -3.98 -13.33
N ASP A 65 13.91 -3.71 -14.39
CA ASP A 65 14.29 -2.74 -15.42
C ASP A 65 13.94 -1.30 -15.01
N GLU A 66 14.04 -0.37 -15.96
CA GLU A 66 13.64 1.02 -15.77
C GLU A 66 12.11 1.12 -15.61
N VAL A 67 11.67 1.86 -14.60
CA VAL A 67 10.27 2.22 -14.32
C VAL A 67 10.12 3.73 -14.47
N ILE A 68 9.21 4.16 -15.34
CA ILE A 68 8.90 5.55 -15.61
C ILE A 68 7.78 6.00 -14.68
N VAL A 69 7.99 7.12 -13.98
CA VAL A 69 7.01 7.75 -13.10
C VAL A 69 6.97 9.27 -13.32
N PRO A 70 5.88 9.95 -12.94
CA PRO A 70 5.83 11.40 -12.89
C PRO A 70 6.97 11.96 -12.03
N SER A 71 7.64 13.00 -12.53
CA SER A 71 8.64 13.75 -11.76
C SER A 71 8.04 14.34 -10.48
N ARG A 72 6.76 14.72 -10.53
CA ARG A 72 5.99 15.27 -9.40
C ARG A 72 5.12 14.19 -8.79
N THR A 73 5.66 13.51 -7.78
CA THR A 73 4.94 12.47 -7.01
C THR A 73 5.43 12.39 -5.57
N TYR A 74 4.88 11.47 -4.77
CA TYR A 74 5.29 11.21 -3.40
C TYR A 74 6.65 10.48 -3.33
N VAL A 75 7.48 10.87 -2.37
CA VAL A 75 8.88 10.43 -2.23
C VAL A 75 9.05 8.92 -2.12
N SER A 76 8.08 8.19 -1.56
CA SER A 76 8.22 6.74 -1.37
C SER A 76 8.15 5.95 -2.68
N VAL A 77 7.59 6.52 -3.75
CA VAL A 77 7.42 5.85 -5.05
C VAL A 77 8.78 5.55 -5.71
N PRO A 78 9.65 6.55 -6.00
CA PRO A 78 10.97 6.27 -6.54
C PRO A 78 11.84 5.45 -5.57
N CYS A 79 11.74 5.69 -4.26
CA CYS A 79 12.47 4.89 -3.27
C CYS A 79 12.09 3.40 -3.33
N THR A 80 10.80 3.09 -3.50
CA THR A 80 10.32 1.70 -3.60
C THR A 80 10.79 1.01 -4.85
N ILE A 81 10.73 1.70 -5.99
CA ILE A 81 11.22 1.20 -7.28
C ILE A 81 12.69 0.77 -7.13
N ILE A 82 13.52 1.66 -6.59
CA ILE A 82 14.95 1.41 -6.35
C ILE A 82 15.15 0.25 -5.35
N ASN A 83 14.47 0.28 -4.21
CA ASN A 83 14.61 -0.76 -3.18
C ASN A 83 14.10 -2.14 -3.65
N ALA A 84 13.19 -2.18 -4.62
CA ALA A 84 12.76 -3.42 -5.26
C ALA A 84 13.83 -3.99 -6.22
N GLY A 85 14.87 -3.23 -6.56
CA GLY A 85 15.95 -3.61 -7.46
C GLY A 85 15.80 -3.06 -8.89
N ALA A 86 14.80 -2.21 -9.11
CA ALA A 86 14.55 -1.56 -10.40
C ALA A 86 15.21 -0.18 -10.47
N LYS A 87 15.16 0.47 -11.63
CA LYS A 87 15.67 1.85 -11.82
C LYS A 87 14.52 2.81 -12.02
N VAL A 88 14.61 4.01 -11.47
CA VAL A 88 13.55 5.02 -11.68
C VAL A 88 13.92 6.01 -12.78
N LYS A 89 12.96 6.33 -13.64
CA LYS A 89 13.07 7.43 -14.60
C LYS A 89 11.92 8.40 -14.42
N PHE A 90 12.26 9.65 -14.17
CA PHE A 90 11.26 10.70 -14.06
C PHE A 90 10.89 11.23 -15.44
N LYS A 91 9.60 11.51 -15.62
CA LYS A 91 9.05 12.23 -16.78
C LYS A 91 8.05 13.27 -16.29
N ASP A 92 7.99 14.41 -16.96
CA ASP A 92 6.95 15.40 -16.69
C ASP A 92 5.61 14.87 -17.23
N ILE A 93 4.77 14.36 -16.32
CA ILE A 93 3.50 13.71 -16.62
C ILE A 93 2.44 14.39 -15.76
N GLU A 94 1.40 14.90 -16.39
CA GLU A 94 0.21 15.38 -15.70
C GLU A 94 -0.65 14.22 -15.22
N TRP A 95 -1.07 14.26 -13.96
CA TRP A 95 -1.91 13.23 -13.35
C TRP A 95 -2.76 13.80 -12.21
N SER A 96 -3.89 13.15 -11.93
CA SER A 96 -4.76 13.44 -10.78
C SER A 96 -5.19 12.13 -10.16
N GLY A 97 -5.07 12.00 -8.83
CA GLY A 97 -5.56 10.82 -8.10
C GLY A 97 -4.70 9.57 -8.21
N ALA A 98 -4.38 9.16 -9.44
CA ALA A 98 -3.61 7.96 -9.72
C ALA A 98 -2.82 8.08 -11.02
N TYR A 99 -1.71 7.34 -11.12
CA TYR A 99 -0.90 7.21 -12.32
C TYR A 99 -0.20 5.84 -12.37
N GLN A 100 0.21 5.44 -13.58
CA GLN A 100 0.87 4.15 -13.81
C GLN A 100 2.38 4.26 -13.56
N LEU A 101 2.97 3.19 -13.02
CA LEU A 101 4.41 2.96 -13.01
C LEU A 101 4.77 2.25 -14.32
N GLU A 102 5.00 2.99 -15.39
CA GLU A 102 5.22 2.41 -16.73
C GLU A 102 6.57 1.67 -16.80
N PRO A 103 6.68 0.56 -17.57
CA PRO A 103 5.64 -0.09 -18.37
C PRO A 103 4.82 -1.12 -17.60
N THR A 104 4.99 -1.21 -16.27
CA THR A 104 4.34 -2.23 -15.44
C THR A 104 2.83 -1.99 -15.35
N PRO A 105 2.00 -3.02 -15.09
CA PRO A 105 0.57 -2.83 -14.80
C PRO A 105 0.31 -2.27 -13.38
N ILE A 106 1.28 -1.66 -12.72
CA ILE A 106 1.13 -1.12 -11.36
C ILE A 106 0.62 0.32 -11.44
N TYR A 107 -0.39 0.64 -10.65
CA TYR A 107 -0.90 2.00 -10.46
C TYR A 107 -0.67 2.44 -9.02
N ASP A 108 -0.03 3.59 -8.85
CA ASP A 108 -0.09 4.31 -7.57
C ASP A 108 -1.39 5.11 -7.53
N GLY A 109 -2.33 4.69 -6.70
CA GLY A 109 -3.62 5.33 -6.45
C GLY A 109 -3.75 5.88 -5.04
N ALA A 110 -2.64 6.18 -4.37
CA ALA A 110 -2.62 6.55 -2.95
C ALA A 110 -3.50 7.76 -2.58
N VAL A 111 -3.95 8.57 -3.54
CA VAL A 111 -4.75 9.79 -3.34
C VAL A 111 -6.09 9.75 -4.08
N ARG A 112 -6.51 8.59 -4.57
CA ARG A 112 -7.83 8.35 -5.15
C ARG A 112 -8.59 7.32 -4.34
N PHE A 113 -9.84 7.64 -4.00
CA PHE A 113 -10.74 6.69 -3.37
C PHE A 113 -12.20 7.00 -3.73
N LYS A 114 -12.71 6.39 -4.79
CA LYS A 114 -14.09 6.57 -5.26
C LYS A 114 -14.65 5.28 -5.86
N ARG A 115 -15.97 5.17 -5.94
CA ARG A 115 -16.64 3.96 -6.44
C ARG A 115 -16.23 3.68 -7.89
N GLY A 116 -15.90 2.43 -8.19
CA GLY A 116 -15.55 2.00 -9.54
C GLY A 116 -14.23 2.58 -10.07
N MET A 117 -13.34 3.08 -9.19
CA MET A 117 -12.06 3.69 -9.59
C MET A 117 -11.01 2.71 -10.12
N TYR A 118 -11.21 1.40 -9.95
CA TYR A 118 -10.22 0.40 -10.30
C TYR A 118 -9.98 0.31 -11.82
N ASN A 119 -8.71 0.29 -12.21
CA ASN A 119 -8.29 0.07 -13.59
C ASN A 119 -8.21 -1.44 -13.83
N LYS A 120 -9.10 -2.00 -14.66
CA LYS A 120 -9.16 -3.45 -14.89
C LYS A 120 -7.84 -4.02 -15.40
N GLY A 121 -7.48 -5.20 -14.89
CA GLY A 121 -6.24 -5.90 -15.26
C GLY A 121 -4.95 -5.29 -14.70
N THR A 122 -5.03 -4.38 -13.73
CA THR A 122 -3.87 -3.73 -13.10
C THR A 122 -3.68 -4.18 -11.64
N TYR A 123 -2.56 -3.80 -11.05
CA TYR A 123 -2.35 -3.80 -9.60
C TYR A 123 -2.48 -2.36 -9.09
N HIS A 124 -3.64 -2.01 -8.57
CA HIS A 124 -3.93 -0.64 -8.13
C HIS A 124 -3.68 -0.52 -6.62
N CYS A 125 -2.65 0.24 -6.25
CA CYS A 125 -2.20 0.38 -4.87
C CYS A 125 -2.88 1.55 -4.16
N LEU A 126 -3.47 1.30 -3.00
CA LEU A 126 -4.16 2.28 -2.17
C LEU A 126 -3.38 2.60 -0.90
N SER A 127 -3.64 3.79 -0.34
CA SER A 127 -3.10 4.23 0.95
C SER A 127 -4.20 4.56 1.93
N PHE A 128 -4.01 4.14 3.18
CA PHE A 128 -4.86 4.46 4.34
C PHE A 128 -4.07 5.21 5.42
N HIS A 129 -3.03 5.95 5.00
CA HIS A 129 -2.27 6.83 5.88
C HIS A 129 -3.18 7.90 6.52
N ILE A 130 -2.78 8.51 7.65
CA ILE A 130 -3.58 9.50 8.41
C ILE A 130 -4.16 10.69 7.60
N ARG A 131 -3.64 10.96 6.41
CA ARG A 131 -4.11 12.05 5.52
C ARG A 131 -5.03 11.56 4.39
N LYS A 132 -5.27 10.26 4.27
CA LYS A 132 -6.03 9.66 3.16
C LYS A 132 -7.52 9.59 3.48
N HIS A 133 -8.35 9.27 2.48
CA HIS A 133 -9.80 9.20 2.63
C HIS A 133 -10.27 8.28 3.76
N ILE A 134 -9.55 7.17 3.98
CA ILE A 134 -9.76 6.26 5.12
C ILE A 134 -8.52 6.32 6.03
N PRO A 135 -8.46 7.25 7.01
CA PRO A 135 -7.25 7.51 7.78
C PRO A 135 -7.11 6.53 8.97
N ILE A 136 -6.56 5.34 8.73
CA ILE A 136 -6.37 4.32 9.79
C ILE A 136 -5.04 4.44 10.53
N GLY A 137 -4.16 5.36 10.14
CA GLY A 137 -2.82 5.52 10.74
C GLY A 137 -1.75 5.22 9.69
N LYS A 138 -1.47 3.94 9.57
CA LYS A 138 -0.65 3.32 8.52
C LYS A 138 -1.48 2.18 7.92
N GLY A 139 -1.53 2.08 6.60
CA GLY A 139 -2.28 1.03 5.91
C GLY A 139 -2.23 1.20 4.39
N GLY A 140 -2.39 0.11 3.67
CA GLY A 140 -2.46 0.08 2.22
C GLY A 140 -3.23 -1.12 1.70
N MET A 141 -3.40 -1.19 0.39
CA MET A 141 -4.10 -2.29 -0.26
C MET A 141 -3.67 -2.44 -1.71
N ILE A 142 -3.65 -3.66 -2.22
CA ILE A 142 -3.49 -3.97 -3.64
C ILE A 142 -4.85 -4.43 -4.16
N LEU A 143 -5.39 -3.75 -5.17
CA LEU A 143 -6.58 -4.21 -5.91
C LEU A 143 -6.14 -4.95 -7.17
N THR A 144 -6.80 -6.06 -7.48
CA THR A 144 -6.48 -6.86 -8.68
C THR A 144 -7.65 -7.70 -9.17
N ASP A 145 -7.61 -8.07 -10.45
CA ASP A 145 -8.49 -9.06 -11.07
C ASP A 145 -7.86 -10.46 -11.20
N SER A 146 -6.56 -10.58 -10.89
CA SER A 146 -5.80 -11.84 -11.01
C SER A 146 -5.87 -12.63 -9.71
N GLU A 147 -6.45 -13.83 -9.79
CA GLU A 147 -6.49 -14.77 -8.67
C GLU A 147 -5.09 -15.27 -8.29
N ASP A 148 -4.23 -15.52 -9.28
CA ASP A 148 -2.83 -15.92 -9.04
C ASP A 148 -2.07 -14.83 -8.26
N ALA A 149 -2.21 -13.57 -8.66
CA ALA A 149 -1.59 -12.46 -7.95
C ALA A 149 -2.19 -12.29 -6.55
N TYR A 150 -3.52 -12.41 -6.40
CA TYR A 150 -4.19 -12.38 -5.10
C TYR A 150 -3.61 -13.42 -4.13
N ASN A 151 -3.52 -14.68 -4.57
CA ASN A 151 -2.98 -15.78 -3.76
C ASN A 151 -1.51 -15.54 -3.41
N TRP A 152 -0.71 -15.08 -4.38
CA TRP A 152 0.69 -14.75 -4.13
C TRP A 152 0.84 -13.63 -3.11
N PHE A 153 0.09 -12.52 -3.24
CA PHE A 153 0.17 -11.39 -2.31
C PHE A 153 -0.28 -11.75 -0.89
N LYS A 154 -1.29 -12.64 -0.73
CA LYS A 154 -1.77 -13.10 0.59
C LYS A 154 -0.68 -13.86 1.35
N LEU A 155 0.09 -14.72 0.67
CA LEU A 155 1.24 -15.39 1.24
C LEU A 155 2.41 -14.41 1.45
N ALA A 156 2.72 -13.61 0.43
CA ALA A 156 3.89 -12.73 0.41
C ALA A 156 3.88 -11.70 1.53
N ARG A 157 2.72 -11.14 1.88
CA ARG A 157 2.60 -10.15 2.96
C ARG A 157 2.69 -10.73 4.36
N TYR A 158 2.63 -12.05 4.48
CA TYR A 158 2.54 -12.79 5.75
C TYR A 158 3.64 -13.84 5.84
N GLU A 159 4.86 -13.45 5.48
CA GLU A 159 6.07 -14.29 5.60
C GLU A 159 5.99 -15.65 4.88
N GLY A 160 5.10 -15.78 3.89
CA GLY A 160 4.84 -17.04 3.18
C GLY A 160 3.97 -18.04 3.93
N ARG A 161 3.30 -17.59 4.99
CA ARG A 161 2.48 -18.43 5.86
C ARG A 161 1.05 -18.56 5.35
N HIS A 162 0.49 -19.74 5.57
CA HIS A 162 -0.90 -20.04 5.31
C HIS A 162 -1.78 -19.59 6.47
N MET A 163 -2.72 -18.70 6.18
CA MET A 163 -3.62 -18.13 7.20
C MET A 163 -4.56 -19.15 7.84
N ASP A 164 -4.84 -20.24 7.14
CA ASP A 164 -5.69 -21.35 7.56
C ASP A 164 -4.91 -22.50 8.23
N THR A 165 -3.59 -22.38 8.33
CA THR A 165 -2.71 -23.41 8.92
C THR A 165 -2.08 -22.90 10.22
N LEU A 166 -1.98 -23.78 11.22
CA LEU A 166 -1.31 -23.44 12.47
C LEU A 166 0.19 -23.26 12.23
N TYR A 167 0.79 -22.24 12.88
CA TYR A 167 2.21 -21.91 12.72
C TYR A 167 3.16 -23.10 12.83
N LYS A 168 2.91 -24.00 13.79
CA LYS A 168 3.74 -25.19 14.05
C LYS A 168 3.68 -26.25 12.94
N ASP A 169 2.65 -26.20 12.11
CA ASP A 169 2.35 -27.17 11.06
C ASP A 169 2.51 -26.55 9.65
N ASP A 170 2.86 -25.26 9.56
CA ASP A 170 2.98 -24.51 8.30
C ASP A 170 4.30 -24.85 7.58
N THR A 171 4.24 -24.95 6.26
CA THR A 171 5.36 -25.33 5.40
C THR A 171 6.16 -24.14 4.89
N PHE A 172 5.66 -22.90 5.03
CA PHE A 172 6.29 -21.66 4.56
C PHE A 172 6.65 -21.73 3.05
N ASP A 173 5.64 -21.79 2.19
CA ASP A 173 5.80 -22.07 0.75
C ASP A 173 6.51 -20.98 -0.05
N MET A 174 6.74 -19.81 0.55
CA MET A 174 7.52 -18.74 -0.08
C MET A 174 8.32 -17.92 0.94
N VAL A 175 9.39 -17.29 0.47
CA VAL A 175 10.09 -16.25 1.26
C VAL A 175 9.29 -14.96 1.13
N GLY A 176 8.43 -14.70 2.12
CA GLY A 176 7.61 -13.49 2.19
C GLY A 176 8.22 -12.38 3.06
N TRP A 177 7.37 -11.39 3.35
CA TRP A 177 7.64 -10.22 4.18
C TRP A 177 6.58 -10.13 5.28
N ASN A 178 6.91 -9.42 6.36
CA ASN A 178 5.93 -9.03 7.37
C ASN A 178 5.33 -7.67 6.96
N MET A 179 4.25 -7.70 6.17
CA MET A 179 3.63 -6.50 5.56
C MET A 179 2.10 -6.57 5.62
N TYR A 180 1.53 -7.29 6.59
CA TYR A 180 0.09 -7.49 6.72
C TYR A 180 -0.59 -6.33 7.46
N LEU A 181 -1.83 -6.01 7.07
CA LEU A 181 -2.66 -5.11 7.85
C LEU A 181 -3.21 -5.84 9.09
N THR A 182 -3.16 -5.21 10.26
CA THR A 182 -3.68 -5.81 11.51
C THR A 182 -5.21 -5.84 11.56
N PRO A 183 -5.81 -6.77 12.31
CA PRO A 183 -7.26 -6.81 12.60
C PRO A 183 -7.82 -5.48 13.11
N GLU A 184 -7.10 -4.79 14.00
CA GLU A 184 -7.49 -3.52 14.59
C GLU A 184 -7.54 -2.39 13.55
N GLN A 185 -6.55 -2.35 12.66
CA GLN A 185 -6.53 -1.40 11.54
C GLN A 185 -7.66 -1.69 10.55
N ALA A 186 -7.95 -2.97 10.26
CA ALA A 186 -9.05 -3.36 9.37
C ALA A 186 -10.42 -2.98 9.97
N ALA A 187 -10.62 -3.21 11.27
CA ALA A 187 -11.86 -2.84 11.96
C ALA A 187 -12.10 -1.31 11.91
N LYS A 188 -11.08 -0.51 12.19
CA LYS A 188 -11.12 0.95 12.05
C LYS A 188 -11.37 1.38 10.60
N GLY A 189 -10.73 0.71 9.65
CA GLY A 189 -10.90 0.97 8.22
C GLY A 189 -12.34 0.76 7.77
N LEU A 190 -12.96 -0.34 8.21
CA LEU A 190 -14.34 -0.66 7.90
C LEU A 190 -15.33 0.33 8.54
N GLU A 191 -15.09 0.75 9.78
CA GLU A 191 -15.91 1.76 10.45
C GLU A 191 -15.91 3.11 9.71
N LEU A 192 -14.73 3.54 9.26
CA LEU A 192 -14.56 4.79 8.50
C LEU A 192 -15.13 4.67 7.09
N PHE A 193 -14.93 3.51 6.44
CA PHE A 193 -15.46 3.23 5.11
C PHE A 193 -16.98 3.32 5.05
N GLU A 194 -17.69 2.81 6.06
CA GLU A 194 -19.17 2.87 6.11
C GLU A 194 -19.75 4.28 6.22
N LYS A 195 -18.91 5.27 6.57
CA LYS A 195 -19.28 6.69 6.64
C LYS A 195 -18.90 7.45 5.37
N LEU A 196 -18.17 6.81 4.45
CA LEU A 196 -17.63 7.44 3.27
C LEU A 196 -18.63 7.43 2.10
N GLY A 197 -18.65 8.52 1.33
CA GLY A 197 -19.44 8.61 0.11
C GLY A 197 -18.83 7.89 -1.08
N ASP A 198 -19.56 7.87 -2.19
CA ASP A 198 -19.14 7.18 -3.41
C ASP A 198 -18.25 8.03 -4.33
N ASP A 199 -18.43 9.34 -4.33
CA ASP A 199 -17.72 10.27 -5.21
C ASP A 199 -16.82 11.20 -4.40
N ASN A 200 -15.71 10.66 -3.90
CA ASN A 200 -14.73 11.45 -3.16
C ASN A 200 -13.73 12.08 -4.16
N PRO A 201 -13.43 13.38 -4.04
CA PRO A 201 -12.46 14.04 -4.91
C PRO A 201 -11.05 13.46 -4.70
N ASP A 202 -10.26 13.46 -5.77
CA ASP A 202 -8.83 13.11 -5.71
C ASP A 202 -8.11 14.13 -4.79
N GLN A 203 -7.27 13.66 -3.87
CA GLN A 203 -6.66 14.53 -2.83
C GLN A 203 -5.41 15.28 -3.30
N GLU A 204 -4.68 14.74 -4.27
CA GLU A 204 -3.46 15.32 -4.83
C GLU A 204 -3.38 15.06 -6.34
N SER A 205 -2.54 15.85 -7.00
CA SER A 205 -2.21 15.80 -8.43
C SER A 205 -0.75 16.21 -8.65
N SER A 206 -0.26 16.03 -9.88
CA SER A 206 1.05 16.53 -10.35
C SER A 206 1.31 17.98 -9.91
N GLY A 207 0.30 18.86 -10.00
CA GLY A 207 0.42 20.27 -9.65
C GLY A 207 0.70 20.56 -8.17
N THR A 208 0.39 19.62 -7.27
CA THR A 208 0.58 19.78 -5.81
C THR A 208 1.88 19.15 -5.29
N CYS A 209 2.46 18.20 -6.03
CA CYS A 209 3.64 17.47 -5.60
C CYS A 209 4.93 18.21 -5.94
N LYS A 210 5.95 17.98 -5.11
CA LYS A 210 7.32 18.44 -5.34
C LYS A 210 7.91 17.67 -6.52
N ASP A 211 8.66 18.39 -7.35
CA ASP A 211 9.42 17.79 -8.45
C ASP A 211 10.66 17.05 -7.91
N LEU A 212 10.60 15.72 -7.93
CA LEU A 212 11.62 14.80 -7.43
C LEU A 212 12.77 14.58 -8.42
N SER A 213 12.62 14.93 -9.70
CA SER A 213 13.71 14.75 -10.68
C SER A 213 14.89 15.71 -10.45
N LYS A 214 14.72 16.68 -9.56
CA LYS A 214 15.76 17.66 -9.17
C LYS A 214 16.71 17.13 -8.10
N PHE A 215 16.47 15.94 -7.56
CA PHE A 215 17.28 15.34 -6.50
C PHE A 215 18.24 14.31 -7.10
N ASP A 216 19.54 14.63 -7.06
CA ASP A 216 20.62 13.81 -7.59
C ASP A 216 20.72 12.41 -6.93
N ILE A 217 20.16 12.25 -5.73
CA ILE A 217 20.12 10.98 -5.00
C ILE A 217 19.50 9.84 -5.81
N TYR A 218 18.51 10.12 -6.66
CA TYR A 218 17.87 9.09 -7.48
C TYR A 218 18.74 8.65 -8.65
N GLU A 219 19.44 9.59 -9.30
CA GLU A 219 20.42 9.26 -10.35
C GLU A 219 21.57 8.43 -9.80
N LYS A 220 22.08 8.84 -8.65
CA LYS A 220 23.10 8.12 -7.90
C LYS A 220 22.66 6.70 -7.52
N ALA A 221 21.46 6.56 -6.97
CA ALA A 221 20.91 5.26 -6.61
C ALA A 221 20.70 4.35 -7.82
N ASN A 222 20.25 4.88 -8.97
CA ASN A 222 20.14 4.12 -10.23
C ASN A 222 21.47 3.53 -10.73
N ARG A 223 22.61 4.15 -10.39
CA ARG A 223 23.95 3.66 -10.74
C ARG A 223 24.48 2.60 -9.77
N GLY A 224 23.80 2.38 -8.64
CA GLY A 224 24.27 1.51 -7.58
C GLY A 224 25.37 2.13 -6.71
N ASP A 225 25.49 3.46 -6.70
CA ASP A 225 26.42 4.16 -5.80
C ASP A 225 26.08 3.80 -4.32
N GLU A 226 27.06 3.69 -3.42
CA GLU A 226 26.91 3.31 -1.98
C GLU A 226 26.09 4.31 -1.11
N ILE A 227 25.26 5.13 -1.74
CA ILE A 227 24.46 6.18 -1.11
C ILE A 227 23.30 5.60 -0.30
N ILE A 228 22.92 4.35 -0.55
CA ILE A 228 21.85 3.65 0.18
C ILE A 228 22.29 3.28 1.61
N SER A 229 23.59 3.12 1.88
CA SER A 229 24.08 2.61 3.18
C SER A 229 24.63 3.65 4.14
N THR A 230 24.98 4.85 3.68
CA THR A 230 25.60 5.88 4.54
C THR A 230 24.86 7.22 4.43
N PRO A 231 24.06 7.62 5.45
CA PRO A 231 23.38 8.91 5.42
C PRO A 231 24.39 10.06 5.38
N VAL A 232 24.19 11.02 4.49
CA VAL A 232 24.97 12.26 4.49
C VAL A 232 24.56 13.06 5.72
N PRO A 233 25.51 13.49 6.58
CA PRO A 233 25.18 14.31 7.74
C PRO A 233 24.40 15.56 7.31
N HIS A 234 23.23 15.75 7.90
CA HIS A 234 22.40 16.94 7.72
C HIS A 234 22.37 17.71 9.02
N GLU A 235 22.88 18.93 9.03
CA GLU A 235 22.68 19.85 10.16
C GLU A 235 21.29 20.46 10.05
N PRO A 236 20.35 20.14 10.97
CA PRO A 236 19.03 20.74 10.96
C PRO A 236 19.17 22.24 11.21
N LYS A 237 18.37 23.04 10.51
CA LYS A 237 18.33 24.48 10.77
C LYS A 237 17.89 24.72 12.23
N GLU A 238 18.60 25.60 12.93
CA GLU A 238 18.30 25.93 14.34
C GLU A 238 16.84 26.35 14.55
N GLU A 239 16.23 26.98 13.55
CA GLU A 239 14.82 27.39 13.55
C GLU A 239 13.83 26.22 13.68
N TRP A 240 14.22 25.00 13.26
CA TRP A 240 13.39 23.79 13.37
C TRP A 240 13.49 23.12 14.73
N LEU A 241 14.53 23.43 15.50
CA LEU A 241 14.80 22.87 16.82
C LEU A 241 14.12 23.65 17.96
N LYS A 242 13.59 24.85 17.69
CA LYS A 242 12.93 25.71 18.68
C LYS A 242 11.44 25.37 18.91
N LYS A 243 11.09 24.09 18.98
CA LYS A 243 9.74 23.64 19.37
C LYS A 243 9.71 23.11 20.79
#